data_AF-A0A9W7IAX6-F1
#
_entry.id   AF-A0A9W7IAX6-F1
#
_cell.length_a   1.000
_cell.length_b   1.000
_cell.length_c   1.000
_cell.angle_alpha   90.00
_cell.angle_beta   90.00
_cell.angle_gamma   90.00
#
_symmetry.space_group_name_H-M   'P 1'
#
loop_
_entity.id
_entity.type
_entity.pdbx_description
1 polymer ?
#
loop_
_entity_poly.entity_id
_entity_poly.type
_entity_poly.pdbx_seq_one_letter_code
_entity_poly.pdbx_strand_id
1 'polypeptide(L)'
;MERFSDFINEFGLVEPITKGGSFTWCSLRDKPTFSKLDRFIISPELVALWSRVSQYILPRGLSNYNPVCLMQETYDWGPKPFKWFDNWFEENELMVNIQEVCEAVKGSGVSNILKAAKKRTKE
;
A
#
# COMPACT_ATOMS: atom_id res chain seq x y z
N MET A 1 -5.44 -5.51 32.20
CA MET A 1 -5.97 -4.53 31.23
C MET A 1 -5.81 -3.11 31.73
N GLU A 2 -6.16 -2.81 32.98
CA GLU A 2 -6.01 -1.48 33.60
C GLU A 2 -4.62 -0.87 33.39
N ARG A 3 -3.53 -1.53 33.82
CA ARG A 3 -2.16 -1.04 33.58
C ARG A 3 -1.81 -0.74 32.11
N PHE A 4 -2.39 -1.47 31.16
CA PHE A 4 -2.14 -1.23 29.74
C PHE A 4 -2.93 -0.01 29.25
N SER A 5 -4.18 0.13 29.69
CA SER A 5 -4.97 1.33 29.45
C SER A 5 -4.35 2.58 30.10
N ASP A 6 -3.82 2.45 31.32
CA ASP A 6 -3.12 3.54 32.01
C ASP A 6 -1.89 3.97 31.23
N PHE A 7 -1.08 3.02 30.75
CA PHE A 7 0.07 3.31 29.88
C PHE A 7 -0.36 4.04 28.60
N ILE A 8 -1.42 3.59 27.91
CA ILE A 8 -1.91 4.27 26.70
C ILE A 8 -2.33 5.71 27.02
N ASN A 9 -3.04 5.92 28.13
CA ASN A 9 -3.53 7.22 28.54
C ASN A 9 -2.39 8.16 29.01
N GLU A 10 -1.44 7.64 29.79
CA GLU A 10 -0.29 8.38 30.31
C GLU A 10 0.57 8.95 29.18
N PHE A 11 0.79 8.16 28.13
CA PHE A 11 1.56 8.59 26.97
C PHE A 11 0.71 9.20 25.85
N GLY A 12 -0.60 9.40 26.07
CA GLY A 12 -1.51 10.00 25.10
C GLY A 12 -1.57 9.26 23.76
N LEU A 13 -1.33 7.95 23.76
CA LEU A 13 -1.30 7.16 22.55
C LEU A 13 -2.72 6.90 22.02
N VAL A 14 -2.83 6.76 20.71
CA VAL A 14 -4.12 6.60 20.04
C VAL A 14 -4.14 5.34 19.19
N GLU A 15 -5.26 4.62 19.24
CA GLU A 15 -5.53 3.48 18.36
C GLU A 15 -6.11 4.01 17.04
N PRO A 16 -5.46 3.79 15.87
CA PRO A 16 -6.01 4.20 14.58
C PRO A 16 -7.31 3.44 14.25
N ILE A 17 -8.13 4.03 13.37
CA ILE A 17 -9.35 3.39 12.89
C ILE A 17 -9.01 2.02 12.31
N THR A 18 -9.70 0.99 12.78
CA THR A 18 -9.56 -0.38 12.28
C THR A 18 -10.49 -0.62 11.10
N LYS A 19 -9.96 -1.18 10.01
CA LYS A 19 -10.68 -1.54 8.79
C LYS A 19 -10.43 -3.02 8.43
N GLY A 20 -11.29 -3.57 7.58
CA GLY A 20 -11.22 -4.98 7.17
C GLY A 20 -11.89 -5.90 8.19
N GLY A 21 -11.14 -6.87 8.73
CA GLY A 21 -11.65 -7.82 9.72
C GLY A 21 -11.98 -7.21 11.09
N SER A 22 -12.66 -7.98 11.94
CA SER A 22 -13.05 -7.56 13.31
C SER A 22 -12.16 -8.14 14.42
N PHE A 23 -11.45 -9.24 14.14
CA PHE A 23 -10.66 -9.99 15.12
C PHE A 23 -9.27 -10.25 14.57
N THR A 24 -8.27 -10.32 15.45
CA THR A 24 -6.88 -10.64 15.06
C THR A 24 -6.47 -12.05 15.43
N TRP A 25 -7.30 -12.75 16.20
CA TRP A 25 -7.01 -14.09 16.67
C TRP A 25 -8.26 -14.96 16.70
N CYS A 26 -8.09 -16.23 16.38
CA CYS A 26 -9.13 -17.26 16.44
C CYS A 26 -8.58 -18.51 17.14
N SER A 27 -9.35 -19.15 18.03
CA SER A 27 -8.87 -20.33 18.74
C SER A 27 -8.73 -21.60 17.89
N LEU A 28 -9.20 -21.61 16.63
CA LEU A 28 -9.21 -22.77 15.72
C LEU A 28 -9.82 -24.06 16.31
N ARG A 29 -10.84 -23.91 17.17
CA ARG A 29 -11.59 -25.03 17.76
C ARG A 29 -12.91 -25.24 17.00
N ASP A 30 -13.55 -26.40 17.15
CA ASP A 30 -14.87 -26.71 16.56
C ASP A 30 -15.92 -25.64 16.88
N LYS A 31 -15.85 -25.08 18.08
CA LYS A 31 -16.55 -23.86 18.48
C LYS A 31 -15.51 -22.75 18.66
N PRO A 32 -15.21 -21.97 17.60
CA PRO A 32 -14.12 -21.01 17.66
C PRO A 32 -14.50 -19.82 18.52
N THR A 33 -13.55 -19.38 19.36
CA THR A 33 -13.60 -18.08 20.04
C THR A 33 -12.71 -17.10 19.30
N PHE A 34 -13.12 -15.85 19.23
CA PHE A 34 -12.41 -14.79 18.50
C PHE A 34 -12.05 -13.64 19.44
N SER A 35 -10.85 -13.10 19.25
CA SER A 35 -10.33 -12.00 20.07
C SER A 35 -9.58 -10.98 19.21
N LYS A 36 -9.56 -9.73 19.64
CA LYS A 36 -8.72 -8.67 19.06
C LYS A 36 -7.54 -8.41 19.99
N LEU A 37 -6.44 -9.14 19.75
CA LEU A 37 -5.23 -9.14 20.58
C LEU A 37 -4.16 -8.19 20.03
N ASP A 38 -4.11 -8.01 18.71
CA ASP A 38 -3.07 -7.27 18.01
C ASP A 38 -3.64 -5.96 17.49
N ARG A 39 -2.99 -4.84 17.83
CA ARG A 39 -3.45 -3.49 17.45
C ARG A 39 -2.25 -2.58 17.33
N PHE A 40 -2.29 -1.67 16.37
CA PHE A 40 -1.38 -0.53 16.38
C PHE A 40 -1.90 0.51 17.36
N ILE A 41 -1.01 1.02 18.20
CA ILE A 41 -1.22 2.15 19.09
C ILE A 41 -0.06 3.09 18.81
N ILE A 42 -0.37 4.32 18.39
CA ILE A 42 0.62 5.24 17.82
C ILE A 42 0.57 6.59 18.53
N SER A 43 1.65 7.35 18.41
CA SER A 43 1.72 8.68 19.00
C SER A 43 0.90 9.71 18.20
N PRO A 44 0.43 10.80 18.83
CA PRO A 44 -0.27 11.87 18.14
C PRO A 44 0.55 12.51 17.01
N GLU A 45 1.88 12.57 17.15
CA GLU A 45 2.77 13.13 16.14
C GLU A 45 2.75 12.29 14.85
N LEU A 46 2.67 10.96 14.97
CA LEU A 46 2.55 10.08 13.80
C LEU A 46 1.19 10.25 13.12
N VAL A 47 0.11 10.46 13.89
CA VAL A 47 -1.21 10.78 13.33
C VAL A 47 -1.21 12.10 12.58
N ALA A 48 -0.50 13.12 13.10
CA ALA A 48 -0.36 14.40 12.43
C ALA A 48 0.42 14.27 11.11
N LEU A 49 1.48 13.45 11.07
CA LEU A 49 2.26 13.20 9.87
C LEU A 49 1.48 12.37 8.82
N TRP A 50 0.73 11.37 9.29
CA TRP A 50 -0.09 10.48 8.45
C TRP A 50 -1.58 10.73 8.71
N SER A 51 -2.06 11.89 8.24
CA SER A 51 -3.43 12.37 8.49
C SER A 51 -4.58 11.43 8.08
N ARG A 52 -4.29 10.36 7.33
CA ARG A 52 -5.23 9.31 6.93
C ARG A 52 -4.72 7.91 7.28
N VAL A 53 -4.02 7.78 8.41
CA VAL A 53 -3.56 6.49 8.91
C VAL A 53 -4.76 5.65 9.38
N SER A 54 -4.76 4.39 9.01
CA SER A 54 -5.71 3.38 9.47
C SER A 54 -4.97 2.06 9.64
N GLN A 55 -5.46 1.22 10.53
CA GLN A 55 -4.97 -0.15 10.64
C GLN A 55 -5.94 -1.10 9.96
N TYR A 56 -5.42 -2.05 9.20
CA TYR A 56 -6.19 -3.03 8.44
C TYR A 56 -5.94 -4.41 8.99
N ILE A 57 -7.02 -5.10 9.38
CA ILE A 57 -6.97 -6.53 9.67
C ILE A 57 -7.08 -7.27 8.35
N LEU A 58 -5.99 -7.90 7.94
CA LEU A 58 -5.86 -8.61 6.68
C LEU A 58 -6.50 -10.01 6.76
N PRO A 59 -6.86 -10.62 5.61
CA PRO A 59 -7.36 -11.98 5.59
C PRO A 59 -6.40 -12.97 6.25
N ARG A 60 -6.98 -13.95 6.94
CA ARG A 60 -6.22 -15.00 7.62
C ARG A 60 -5.46 -15.87 6.63
N GLY A 61 -4.20 -16.15 6.94
CA GLY A 61 -3.45 -17.23 6.31
C GLY A 61 -3.68 -18.57 7.01
N LEU A 62 -2.59 -19.35 7.15
CA LEU A 62 -2.60 -20.63 7.88
C LEU A 62 -2.47 -20.47 9.40
N SER A 63 -2.12 -19.27 9.87
CA SER A 63 -2.00 -18.95 11.29
C SER A 63 -3.37 -18.81 11.96
N ASN A 64 -3.42 -19.01 13.27
CA ASN A 64 -4.54 -18.60 14.12
C ASN A 64 -4.65 -17.07 14.27
N TYR A 65 -3.68 -16.32 13.73
CA TYR A 65 -3.67 -14.86 13.71
C TYR A 65 -4.02 -14.29 12.33
N ASN A 66 -4.73 -13.16 12.35
CA ASN A 66 -4.91 -12.29 11.19
C ASN A 66 -3.87 -11.17 11.26
N PRO A 67 -3.03 -11.00 10.22
CA PRO A 67 -2.06 -9.92 10.20
C PRO A 67 -2.75 -8.56 10.31
N VAL A 68 -2.14 -7.63 11.05
CA VAL A 68 -2.57 -6.24 11.12
C VAL A 68 -1.55 -5.39 10.36
N CYS A 69 -2.01 -4.52 9.48
CA CYS A 69 -1.17 -3.62 8.71
C CYS A 69 -1.52 -2.16 8.99
N LEU A 70 -0.53 -1.34 9.33
CA LEU A 70 -0.70 0.10 9.43
C LEU A 70 -0.52 0.71 8.04
N MET A 71 -1.54 1.38 7.51
CA MET A 71 -1.52 1.96 6.18
C MET A 71 -2.03 3.39 6.22
N GLN A 72 -1.40 4.25 5.44
CA GLN A 72 -1.95 5.55 5.12
C GLN A 72 -2.77 5.41 3.83
N GLU A 73 -4.02 5.87 3.86
CA GLU A 73 -4.81 5.91 2.63
C GLU A 73 -4.15 6.87 1.64
N THR A 74 -3.64 6.32 0.53
CA THR A 74 -3.04 7.10 -0.53
C THR A 74 -4.11 7.82 -1.30
N TYR A 75 -3.86 9.09 -1.62
CA TYR A 75 -4.63 9.77 -2.66
C TYR A 75 -4.39 9.05 -3.99
N ASP A 76 -5.48 8.73 -4.70
CA ASP A 76 -5.39 8.38 -6.11
C ASP A 76 -5.07 9.67 -6.87
N TRP A 77 -3.77 9.92 -7.07
CA TRP A 77 -3.28 11.03 -7.90
C TRP A 77 -3.51 10.79 -9.40
N GLY A 78 -4.26 9.75 -9.76
CA GLY A 78 -4.45 9.29 -11.13
C GLY A 78 -3.40 8.27 -11.55
N PRO A 79 -3.35 7.94 -12.85
CA PRO A 79 -2.43 6.95 -13.39
C PRO A 79 -0.99 7.27 -12.99
N LYS A 80 -0.29 6.29 -12.39
CA LYS A 80 1.13 6.45 -12.06
C LYS A 80 1.88 6.95 -13.30
N PRO A 81 2.64 8.05 -13.20
CA PRO A 81 3.38 8.58 -14.33
C PRO A 81 4.31 7.48 -14.89
N PHE A 82 4.52 7.52 -16.20
CA PHE A 82 5.49 6.65 -16.84
C PHE A 82 6.88 6.90 -16.21
N LYS A 83 7.48 5.86 -15.66
CA LYS A 83 8.84 5.91 -15.10
C LYS A 83 9.79 5.42 -16.17
N TRP A 84 10.83 6.21 -16.43
CA TRP A 84 11.97 5.83 -17.23
C TRP A 84 13.09 5.37 -16.31
N PHE A 85 13.86 4.37 -16.72
CA PHE A 85 15.08 3.97 -16.01
C PHE A 85 16.27 4.41 -16.85
N ASP A 86 17.26 5.06 -16.24
CA ASP A 86 18.41 5.61 -16.99
C ASP A 86 19.20 4.51 -17.72
N ASN A 87 19.27 3.31 -17.15
CA ASN A 87 19.89 2.14 -17.79
C ASN A 87 19.22 1.73 -19.11
N TRP A 88 18.00 2.19 -19.40
CA TRP A 88 17.35 1.96 -20.70
C TRP A 88 18.08 2.66 -21.85
N PHE A 89 18.82 3.73 -21.59
CA PHE A 89 19.67 4.36 -22.59
C PHE A 89 20.88 3.51 -22.98
N GLU A 90 21.28 2.57 -22.12
CA GLU A 90 22.41 1.67 -22.37
C GLU A 90 22.00 0.45 -23.21
N GLU A 91 20.71 0.18 -23.32
CA GLU A 91 20.15 -0.93 -24.10
C GLU A 91 19.77 -0.46 -25.51
N ASN A 92 20.70 -0.64 -26.45
CA ASN A 92 20.54 -0.17 -27.83
C ASN A 92 19.27 -0.69 -28.52
N GLU A 93 18.91 -1.95 -28.31
CA GLU A 93 17.70 -2.54 -28.89
C GLU A 93 16.43 -1.87 -28.35
N LEU A 94 16.40 -1.56 -27.06
CA LEU A 94 15.28 -0.88 -26.42
C LEU A 94 15.11 0.54 -26.97
N MET A 95 16.22 1.28 -27.14
CA MET A 95 16.18 2.64 -27.67
C MET A 95 15.72 2.70 -29.12
N VAL A 96 16.16 1.78 -29.98
CA VAL A 96 15.69 1.67 -31.37
C VAL A 96 14.19 1.38 -31.39
N ASN A 97 13.75 0.40 -30.60
CA ASN A 97 12.33 0.05 -30.49
C ASN A 97 11.47 1.23 -30.03
N ILE A 98 11.94 2.04 -29.08
CA ILE A 98 11.20 3.20 -28.59
C ILE A 98 11.16 4.30 -29.65
N GLN A 99 12.25 4.52 -30.40
CA GLN A 99 12.28 5.47 -31.51
C GLN A 99 11.29 5.09 -32.61
N GLU A 100 11.28 3.83 -33.05
CA GLU A 100 10.33 3.34 -34.07
C GLU A 100 8.88 3.54 -33.64
N VAL A 101 8.56 3.24 -32.38
CA VAL A 101 7.22 3.45 -31.83
C VAL A 101 6.88 4.95 -31.80
N CYS A 102 7.80 5.80 -31.34
CA CYS A 102 7.58 7.24 -31.30
C CYS A 102 7.36 7.83 -32.70
N GLU A 103 8.06 7.32 -33.72
CA GLU A 103 7.85 7.70 -35.11
C GLU A 103 6.51 7.21 -35.65
N ALA A 104 6.13 5.96 -35.38
CA ALA A 104 4.88 5.37 -35.83
C ALA A 104 3.63 6.11 -35.31
N VAL A 105 3.69 6.68 -34.10
CA VAL A 105 2.60 7.47 -33.50
C VAL A 105 2.88 8.97 -33.46
N LYS A 106 3.82 9.46 -34.28
CA LYS A 106 4.16 10.89 -34.38
C LYS A 106 2.94 11.71 -34.77
N GLY A 107 2.71 12.82 -34.07
CA GLY A 107 1.55 13.70 -34.29
C GLY A 107 0.26 13.31 -33.55
N SER A 108 0.23 12.15 -32.89
CA SER A 108 -0.94 11.69 -32.10
C SER A 108 -1.07 12.34 -30.70
N GLY A 109 -0.14 13.24 -30.34
CA GLY A 109 -0.06 13.88 -29.03
C GLY A 109 0.79 13.11 -28.01
N VAL A 110 1.40 13.84 -27.08
CA VAL A 110 2.41 13.31 -26.13
C VAL A 110 1.87 12.15 -25.28
N SER A 111 0.60 12.21 -24.88
CA SER A 111 -0.04 11.13 -24.10
C SER A 111 -0.06 9.79 -24.83
N ASN A 112 -0.32 9.80 -26.14
CA ASN A 112 -0.38 8.58 -26.95
C ASN A 112 1.01 8.01 -27.23
N ILE A 113 2.00 8.87 -27.43
CA ILE A 113 3.42 8.49 -27.55
C ILE A 113 3.88 7.77 -26.27
N LEU A 114 3.62 8.36 -25.10
CA LEU A 114 3.99 7.76 -23.81
C LEU A 114 3.27 6.42 -23.55
N LYS A 115 2.00 6.30 -23.94
CA LYS A 115 1.25 5.03 -23.84
C LYS A 115 1.84 3.96 -24.75
N ALA A 116 2.21 4.31 -25.98
CA ALA A 116 2.78 3.38 -26.95
C ALA A 116 4.17 2.91 -26.50
N ALA A 117 5.04 3.83 -26.07
CA ALA A 117 6.34 3.50 -25.49
C ALA A 117 6.19 2.58 -24.26
N LYS A 118 5.32 2.94 -23.31
CA LYS A 118 5.05 2.14 -22.11
C LYS A 118 4.52 0.73 -22.41
N LYS A 119 3.77 0.55 -23.50
CA LYS A 119 3.28 -0.78 -23.91
C LYS A 119 4.43 -1.65 -24.41
N ARG A 120 5.41 -1.05 -25.10
CA ARG A 120 6.55 -1.75 -25.69
C ARG A 120 7.63 -2.11 -24.65
N THR A 121 7.78 -1.31 -23.60
CA THR A 121 8.77 -1.51 -22.52
C THR A 121 8.25 -2.36 -21.34
N LYS A 122 7.08 -3.00 -21.49
CA LYS A 122 6.41 -3.76 -20.42
C LYS A 122 6.42 -5.29 -20.66
N GLU A 123 7.02 -5.73 -21.76
CA GLU A 123 7.45 -7.11 -21.98
C GLU A 123 8.83 -7.31 -21.32
#